data_AF-A0A961C0P6-F1
#
_entry.id   AF-A0A961C0P6-F1
#
_cell.length_a   1.000
_cell.length_b   1.000
_cell.length_c   1.000
_cell.angle_alpha   90.00
_cell.angle_beta   90.00
_cell.angle_gamma   90.00
#
_symmetry.space_group_name_H-M   'P 1'
#
loop_
_entity.id
_entity.type
_entity.pdbx_description
1 polymer ?
#
loop_
_entity_poly.entity_id
_entity_poly.type
_entity_poly.pdbx_seq_one_letter_code
_entity_poly.pdbx_strand_id
1 'polypeptide(L)' 'MSIGTMTSKGQITIPKDVRRALGLTAGVSVTFTRNAEGDYVIRAAQRSAADLAGALKYTGSPLSLNEMDDAVTAGALGT' A
#
# COMPACT_ATOMS: atom_id res chain seq x y z
N MET A 1 13.56 4.35 -21.97
CA MET A 1 12.30 5.11 -22.01
C MET A 1 11.20 4.11 -22.29
N SER A 2 10.20 4.03 -21.41
CA SER A 2 9.14 3.03 -21.51
C SER A 2 7.84 3.73 -21.89
N ILE A 3 7.24 3.31 -23.00
CA ILE A 3 6.05 3.94 -23.59
C ILE A 3 4.90 2.95 -23.48
N GLY A 4 3.71 3.45 -23.12
CA GLY A 4 2.46 2.71 -23.14
C GLY A 4 1.51 3.31 -24.19
N THR A 5 0.72 2.46 -24.84
CA THR A 5 -0.31 2.90 -25.78
C THR A 5 -1.67 2.78 -25.13
N MET A 6 -2.51 3.80 -25.30
CA MET A 6 -3.90 3.74 -24.87
C MET A 6 -4.72 2.89 -25.83
N THR A 7 -5.49 1.96 -25.30
CA THR A 7 -6.45 1.18 -26.09
C THR A 7 -7.67 2.02 -26.45
N SER A 8 -8.48 1.54 -27.40
CA SER A 8 -9.77 2.18 -27.75
C SER A 8 -10.76 2.27 -26.58
N LYS A 9 -10.55 1.46 -25.52
CA LYS A 9 -11.36 1.45 -24.30
C LYS A 9 -10.79 2.36 -23.20
N GLY A 10 -9.77 3.17 -23.50
CA GLY A 10 -9.17 4.10 -22.54
C GLY A 10 -8.23 3.46 -21.52
N GLN A 11 -7.74 2.24 -21.77
CA GLN A 11 -6.80 1.56 -20.87
C GLN A 11 -5.37 1.80 -21.32
N ILE A 12 -4.46 2.08 -20.39
CA ILE A 12 -3.01 2.17 -20.66
C ILE A 12 -2.31 0.99 -19.99
N THR A 13 -1.49 0.28 -20.76
CA THR A 13 -0.63 -0.78 -20.22
C THR A 13 0.61 -0.17 -19.58
N ILE A 14 0.83 -0.42 -18.29
CA ILE A 14 2.07 -0.03 -17.61
C ILE A 14 3.17 -1.07 -17.93
N PRO A 15 4.29 -0.68 -18.56
CA PRO A 15 5.41 -1.58 -18.88
C PRO A 15 5.99 -2.28 -17.63
N LYS A 16 6.57 -3.47 -17.83
CA LYS A 16 7.00 -4.37 -16.73
C LYS A 16 8.01 -3.74 -15.78
N ASP A 17 8.98 -3.03 -16.34
CA ASP A 17 10.00 -2.28 -15.61
C ASP A 17 9.38 -1.17 -14.74
N VAL A 18 8.42 -0.42 -15.28
CA VAL A 18 7.71 0.63 -14.55
C VAL A 18 6.84 0.04 -13.42
N ARG A 19 6.11 -1.06 -13.69
CA ARG A 19 5.34 -1.76 -12.63
C ARG A 19 6.21 -2.19 -11.46
N ARG A 20 7.39 -2.76 -11.75
CA ARG A 20 8.33 -3.20 -10.71
C ARG A 20 8.87 -2.03 -9.92
N ALA A 21 9.25 -0.94 -10.58
CA ALA A 21 9.76 0.26 -9.91
C ALA A 21 8.71 0.90 -8.99
N LEU A 22 7.42 0.84 -9.36
CA LEU A 22 6.31 1.39 -8.57
C LEU A 22 5.67 0.38 -7.58
N GLY A 23 6.16 -0.88 -7.54
CA GLY A 23 5.58 -1.93 -6.69
C GLY A 23 4.14 -2.32 -7.05
N LEU A 24 3.73 -2.12 -8.31
CA LEU A 24 2.36 -2.40 -8.75
C LEU A 24 2.16 -3.89 -9.04
N THR A 25 1.20 -4.50 -8.34
CA THR A 25 0.71 -5.85 -8.60
C THR A 25 -0.76 -5.81 -9.03
N ALA A 26 -1.31 -6.94 -9.49
CA ALA A 26 -2.72 -7.01 -9.86
C ALA A 26 -3.61 -6.68 -8.65
N GLY A 27 -4.60 -5.80 -8.85
CA GLY A 27 -5.50 -5.33 -7.79
C GLY A 27 -4.99 -4.15 -6.97
N VAL A 28 -3.79 -3.64 -7.24
CA VAL A 28 -3.31 -2.38 -6.65
C VAL A 28 -3.97 -1.20 -7.35
N SER A 29 -4.69 -0.39 -6.58
CA SER A 29 -5.21 0.89 -7.04
C SER A 29 -4.07 1.90 -7.20
N VAL A 30 -4.22 2.81 -8.16
CA VAL A 30 -3.29 3.93 -8.37
C VAL A 30 -4.04 5.25 -8.27
N THR A 31 -3.34 6.29 -7.83
CA THR A 31 -3.85 7.66 -7.81
C THR A 31 -3.23 8.47 -8.94
N PHE A 32 -4.04 9.33 -9.54
CA PHE A 32 -3.61 10.29 -10.57
C PHE A 32 -3.74 11.68 -9.97
N THR A 33 -2.63 12.40 -9.86
CA THR A 33 -2.61 13.74 -9.29
C THR A 33 -1.89 14.68 -10.23
N ARG A 34 -2.39 15.91 -10.38
CA ARG A 34 -1.71 16.92 -11.18
C ARG A 34 -0.71 17.67 -10.30
N ASN A 35 0.56 17.72 -10.69
CA ASN A 35 1.58 18.49 -9.97
C ASN A 35 1.50 19.99 -10.35
N ALA A 36 2.33 20.82 -9.69
CA ALA A 36 2.38 22.25 -9.94
C ALA A 36 2.86 22.61 -11.36
N GLU A 37 3.66 21.73 -11.98
CA GLU A 37 4.19 21.90 -13.34
C GLU A 37 3.15 21.54 -14.41
N GLY A 38 2.02 20.96 -13.99
CA GLY A 38 0.90 20.62 -14.85
C GLY A 38 0.89 19.16 -15.33
N ASP A 39 1.90 18.37 -14.96
CA ASP A 39 2.01 16.95 -15.27
C ASP A 39 1.11 16.10 -14.38
N TYR A 40 0.69 14.95 -14.89
CA TYR A 40 0.00 13.93 -14.11
C TYR A 40 1.01 12.94 -13.52
N VAL A 41 1.03 12.87 -12.20
CA VAL A 41 1.84 11.93 -11.42
C VAL A 41 0.97 10.74 -11.02
N ILE A 42 1.47 9.55 -11.32
CA ILE A 42 0.88 8.28 -10.91
C ILE A 42 1.60 7.79 -9.65
N ARG A 43 0.82 7.43 -8.63
CA ARG A 43 1.34 6.80 -7.40
C ARG A 43 0.54 5.54 -7.09
N ALA A 44 1.19 4.53 -6.52
CA ALA A 44 0.45 3.45 -5.86
C ALA A 44 -0.45 4.07 -4.79
N ALA A 45 -1.73 3.70 -4.78
CA ALA A 45 -2.67 4.22 -3.79
C ALA A 45 -2.19 3.80 -2.39
N GLN A 46 -2.03 4.78 -1.50
CA GLN A 46 -1.73 4.52 -0.11
C GLN A 46 -2.93 3.82 0.52
N ARG A 47 -2.70 2.65 1.10
CA ARG A 47 -3.69 1.98 1.94
C ARG A 47 -3.65 2.61 3.32
N SER A 48 -4.81 2.79 3.92
CA SER A 48 -4.87 3.31 5.28
C SER A 48 -4.50 2.19 6.26
N ALA A 49 -3.94 2.53 7.43
CA ALA A 49 -3.77 1.54 8.50
C ALA A 49 -5.13 0.97 8.96
N ALA A 50 -6.21 1.73 8.80
CA ALA A 50 -7.57 1.27 9.07
C ALA A 50 -8.01 0.16 8.09
N ASP A 51 -7.40 0.04 6.91
CA ASP A 51 -7.65 -1.07 5.97
C ASP A 51 -7.18 -2.42 6.56
N LEU A 52 -6.35 -2.41 7.62
CA LEU A 52 -5.94 -3.60 8.38
C LEU A 52 -6.95 -4.01 9.46
N ALA A 53 -8.00 -3.22 9.71
CA ALA A 53 -8.99 -3.53 10.72
C ALA A 53 -9.65 -4.89 10.45
N GLY A 54 -9.60 -5.78 11.42
CA GLY A 54 -10.12 -7.15 11.30
C GLY A 54 -9.24 -8.13 10.53
N ALA A 55 -8.06 -7.72 10.05
CA ALA A 55 -7.12 -8.62 9.38
C ALA A 55 -6.47 -9.66 10.33
N LEU A 56 -6.41 -9.32 11.63
CA LEU A 56 -5.86 -10.18 12.68
C LEU A 56 -7.00 -10.73 13.55
N LYS A 57 -7.07 -12.06 13.67
CA LYS A 57 -7.98 -12.74 14.59
C LYS A 57 -7.20 -13.14 15.84
N TYR A 58 -7.62 -12.65 17.00
CA TYR A 58 -7.11 -13.08 18.29
C TYR A 58 -8.11 -14.03 18.95
N THR A 59 -7.67 -15.23 19.30
CA THR A 59 -8.50 -16.29 19.91
C THR A 59 -8.15 -16.57 21.37
N GLY A 60 -7.23 -15.81 21.97
CA GLY A 60 -6.87 -15.92 23.37
C GLY A 60 -7.80 -15.12 24.29
N SER A 61 -7.53 -15.19 25.59
CA SER A 61 -8.22 -14.38 26.60
C SER A 61 -7.85 -12.90 26.45
N PRO A 62 -8.77 -11.95 26.72
CA PRO A 62 -8.45 -10.52 26.69
C PRO A 62 -7.22 -10.20 27.54
N LEU A 63 -6.26 -9.49 26.94
CA LEU A 63 -5.08 -8.98 27.64
C LEU A 63 -5.45 -7.73 28.43
N SER A 64 -4.84 -7.57 29.60
CA SER A 64 -4.83 -6.31 30.35
C SER A 64 -3.89 -5.29 29.70
N LEU A 65 -4.07 -4.01 30.03
CA LEU A 65 -3.20 -2.95 29.51
C LEU A 65 -1.73 -3.16 29.89
N ASN A 66 -1.45 -3.64 31.10
CA ASN A 66 -0.08 -3.93 31.53
C ASN A 66 0.56 -5.03 30.67
N GLU A 67 -0.17 -6.10 30.37
CA GLU A 67 0.34 -7.16 29.50
C GLU A 67 0.60 -6.67 28.06
N MET A 68 -0.18 -5.69 27.58
CA MET A 68 0.07 -5.04 26.30
C MET A 68 1.36 -4.21 26.34
N ASP A 69 1.56 -3.41 27.38
CA ASP A 69 2.75 -2.56 27.54
C ASP A 69 4.04 -3.40 27.67
N ASP A 70 3.96 -4.51 28.42
CA ASP A 70 5.06 -5.48 28.54
C ASP A 70 5.42 -6.10 27.18
N ALA A 71 4.40 -6.48 26.39
CA ALA A 71 4.60 -7.05 25.06
C ALA A 71 5.18 -6.05 24.05
N VAL A 72 4.73 -4.79 24.10
CA VAL A 72 5.30 -3.70 23.28
C VAL A 72 6.76 -3.46 23.64
N THR A 73 7.09 -3.48 24.93
CA THR A 73 8.46 -3.30 25.41
C THR A 73 9.37 -4.45 24.96
N ALA A 74 8.91 -5.70 25.11
CA ALA A 74 9.64 -6.88 24.64
C ALA A 74 9.89 -6.83 23.13
N GLY A 75 8.85 -6.52 22.34
CA GLY A 75 8.95 -6.39 20.88
C GLY A 75 9.87 -5.27 20.43
N ALA A 76 9.92 -4.13 21.13
CA ALA A 76 10.82 -3.02 20.82
C ALA A 76 12.30 -3.34 21.09
N LEU A 77 12.57 -4.20 22.07
CA LEU A 77 13.91 -4.67 22.42
C LEU A 77 14.39 -5.83 21.53
N GLY A 78 13.51 -6.40 20.70
CA GLY A 78 13.85 -7.45 19.74
C GLY A 78 14.11 -8.83 20.37
N THR A 79 13.62 -9.07 21.57
CA THR A 79 13.68 -10.37 22.27
C THR A 79 12.36 -11.12 22.19
#